data_AF-A0AAW6PUH1-F1
#
_entry.id   AF-A0AAW6PUH1-F1
#
_cell.length_a   1.000
_cell.length_b   1.000
_cell.length_c   1.000
_cell.angle_alpha   90.00
_cell.angle_beta   90.00
_cell.angle_gamma   90.00
#
_symmetry.space_group_name_H-M   'P 1'
#
loop_
_entity.id
_entity.type
_entity.pdbx_description
1 polymer ?
#
loop_
_entity_poly.entity_id
_entity_poly.type
_entity_poly.pdbx_seq_one_letter_code
_entity_poly.pdbx_strand_id
1 'polypeptide(L)'
;MKIESKDTDIESLLDGSYFHIPRFQRPYSWDDDNINDFWNDLIANKGDDYFIGSMVVYKRAKQSFGVVDGQQRLTTTTILLCVLRDAFNDLGHPDSAIGLHQLIERKDRDNKNEFVLKTETSFPYFQEHIQKFGAPEFDTEILAEEQNLKRAHKIFTGLVNDALGSVDSDSTILESAKAKAKFDKLTEVRDTVLNLNLIFVVLDSEDDAYLIFETLNTRGKDLSVSDLVKNHFTKHLKARGTVDVAKLKWGSVLETIHNSSADLSTDMFIYHYWASRYESVPLKKLFPVIKKRITKETAKDYLDSLVSDAKLYRSIHEPAYEWNKNEIEAARSLNALQLFKVSQPTPAVLSLTRAYKDGKIKFSKFRDTLSAIEKFHFLFTAVTSSRSSGGISAMYSSFARKLFEATDSQEAGDEINELVSKLRYRRPSYDEFVVAFRDIAYTNTNSKQKNLVRYILRRVSEHNNYKYPCDMEELTIEHLHPQSTLVNDWTETNVGQLGNLIFLDQKLNGSLKTKEISEKLSILEKAGYDIPTELQGVTEWTPTLSQSRTDNIAEISYNTIWRF
;
A
#
# COMPACT_ATOMS: atom_id res chain seq x y z
N MET A 1 -32.46 -6.96 -18.16
CA MET A 1 -32.05 -5.62 -17.74
C MET A 1 -32.67 -4.59 -18.67
N LYS A 2 -33.63 -3.80 -18.18
CA LYS A 2 -34.07 -2.59 -18.87
C LYS A 2 -33.13 -1.46 -18.46
N ILE A 3 -32.73 -0.63 -19.41
CA ILE A 3 -31.89 0.54 -19.16
C ILE A 3 -32.67 1.74 -19.70
N GLU A 4 -32.96 2.71 -18.84
CA GLU A 4 -33.54 4.00 -19.23
C GLU A 4 -32.43 5.04 -19.17
N SER A 5 -32.19 5.78 -20.25
CA SER A 5 -31.20 6.86 -20.29
C SER A 5 -31.85 8.18 -20.66
N LYS A 6 -31.48 9.27 -19.99
CA LYS A 6 -31.90 10.63 -20.33
C LYS A 6 -30.73 11.60 -20.15
N ASP A 7 -30.70 12.65 -20.96
CA ASP A 7 -29.82 13.79 -20.74
C ASP A 7 -30.45 14.70 -19.67
N THR A 8 -29.64 15.24 -18.77
CA THR A 8 -30.07 16.14 -17.68
C THR A 8 -28.92 17.01 -17.22
N ASP A 9 -29.22 18.12 -16.56
CA ASP A 9 -28.26 18.94 -15.82
C ASP A 9 -28.23 18.57 -14.32
N ILE A 10 -27.28 19.15 -13.58
CA ILE A 10 -27.11 18.94 -12.14
C ILE A 10 -28.30 19.50 -11.35
N GLU A 11 -28.84 20.66 -11.72
CA GLU A 11 -29.98 21.26 -11.03
C GLU A 11 -31.20 20.34 -11.04
N SER A 12 -31.62 19.92 -12.24
CA SER A 12 -32.74 19.00 -12.47
C SER A 12 -32.52 17.64 -11.81
N LEU A 13 -31.26 17.17 -11.78
CA LEU A 13 -30.89 15.91 -11.15
C LEU A 13 -31.11 15.98 -9.62
N LEU A 14 -30.59 17.03 -8.97
CA LEU A 14 -30.60 17.18 -7.52
C LEU A 14 -31.96 17.64 -6.97
N ASP A 15 -32.68 18.49 -7.69
CA ASP A 15 -34.00 18.97 -7.27
C ASP A 15 -35.04 17.85 -7.25
N GLY A 16 -35.06 17.02 -8.31
CA GLY A 16 -36.09 16.01 -8.51
C GLY A 16 -35.89 14.68 -7.80
N SER A 17 -34.73 14.42 -7.19
CA SER A 17 -34.31 13.06 -6.78
C SER A 17 -33.52 13.01 -5.48
N TYR A 18 -33.51 11.83 -4.83
CA TYR A 18 -32.62 11.47 -3.73
C TYR A 18 -31.65 10.37 -4.15
N PHE A 19 -30.41 10.48 -3.72
CA PHE A 19 -29.31 9.59 -4.06
C PHE A 19 -28.72 8.94 -2.81
N HIS A 20 -28.38 7.67 -2.96
CA HIS A 20 -27.74 6.87 -1.92
C HIS A 20 -26.52 6.17 -2.50
N ILE A 21 -25.33 6.46 -1.97
CA ILE A 21 -24.11 5.73 -2.29
C ILE A 21 -24.10 4.44 -1.45
N PRO A 22 -24.30 3.26 -2.07
CA PRO A 22 -24.40 1.99 -1.34
C PRO A 22 -23.03 1.50 -0.84
N ARG A 23 -23.00 0.68 0.21
CA ARG A 23 -21.75 0.14 0.79
C ARG A 23 -20.78 -0.57 -0.15
N PHE A 24 -21.27 -1.11 -1.28
CA PHE A 24 -20.41 -1.82 -2.24
C PHE A 24 -19.54 -0.89 -3.07
N GLN A 25 -19.88 0.39 -3.11
CA GLN A 25 -19.06 1.40 -3.76
C GLN A 25 -17.71 1.57 -3.05
N ARG A 26 -16.73 2.07 -3.81
CA ARG A 26 -15.43 2.46 -3.24
C ARG A 26 -15.56 3.80 -2.48
N PRO A 27 -14.80 4.02 -1.40
CA PRO A 27 -14.71 5.30 -0.72
C PRO A 27 -14.42 6.49 -1.65
N TYR A 28 -14.71 7.72 -1.20
CA TYR A 28 -14.22 8.92 -1.87
C TYR A 28 -12.69 8.96 -1.94
N SER A 29 -12.15 9.14 -3.14
CA SER A 29 -10.72 8.95 -3.43
C SER A 29 -10.13 9.93 -4.45
N TRP A 30 -10.84 11.01 -4.78
CA TRP A 30 -10.27 12.10 -5.59
C TRP A 30 -9.22 12.84 -4.77
N ASP A 31 -8.06 13.02 -5.37
CA ASP A 31 -6.94 13.78 -4.83
C ASP A 31 -6.94 15.22 -5.33
N ASP A 32 -5.98 16.01 -4.86
CA ASP A 32 -5.84 17.43 -5.12
C ASP A 32 -5.81 17.73 -6.63
N ASP A 33 -5.15 16.89 -7.43
CA ASP A 33 -5.09 17.04 -8.88
C ASP A 33 -6.49 16.88 -9.49
N ASN A 34 -7.25 15.85 -9.09
CA ASN A 34 -8.63 15.66 -9.56
C ASN A 34 -9.56 16.82 -9.19
N ILE A 35 -9.41 17.41 -7.99
CA ILE A 35 -10.21 18.56 -7.56
C ILE A 35 -9.88 19.80 -8.40
N ASN A 36 -8.59 20.07 -8.60
CA ASN A 36 -8.13 21.21 -9.38
C ASN A 36 -8.52 21.07 -10.86
N ASP A 37 -8.39 19.88 -11.45
CA ASP A 37 -8.85 19.61 -12.81
C ASP A 37 -10.35 19.87 -12.97
N PHE A 38 -11.17 19.37 -12.03
CA PHE A 38 -12.61 19.60 -12.05
C PHE A 38 -12.96 21.09 -11.95
N TRP A 39 -12.28 21.84 -11.08
CA TRP A 39 -12.46 23.29 -10.97
C TRP A 39 -12.01 24.04 -12.23
N ASN A 40 -10.83 23.71 -12.76
CA ASN A 40 -10.27 24.37 -13.93
C ASN A 40 -11.17 24.16 -15.16
N ASP A 41 -11.65 22.94 -15.36
CA ASP A 41 -12.61 22.63 -16.42
C ASP A 41 -13.91 23.44 -16.26
N LEU A 42 -14.40 23.57 -15.03
CA LEU A 42 -15.61 24.35 -14.74
C LEU A 42 -15.42 25.84 -15.08
N ILE A 43 -14.30 26.42 -14.69
CA ILE A 43 -14.00 27.84 -14.95
C ILE A 43 -13.67 28.09 -16.44
N ALA A 44 -13.15 27.09 -17.15
CA ALA A 44 -12.83 27.20 -18.58
C ALA A 44 -14.08 27.14 -19.47
N ASN A 45 -15.10 26.35 -19.12
CA ASN A 45 -16.29 26.09 -19.94
C ASN A 45 -17.51 26.93 -19.51
N LYS A 46 -17.30 28.19 -19.12
CA LYS A 46 -18.38 29.10 -18.68
C LYS A 46 -19.43 29.31 -19.76
N GLY A 47 -20.64 28.82 -19.53
CA GLY A 47 -21.79 29.04 -20.41
C GLY A 47 -21.90 28.08 -21.59
N ASP A 48 -21.02 27.07 -21.69
CA ASP A 48 -21.16 25.95 -22.63
C ASP A 48 -21.80 24.74 -21.93
N ASP A 49 -22.45 23.88 -22.71
CA ASP A 49 -23.02 22.58 -22.27
C ASP A 49 -21.90 21.60 -21.84
N TYR A 50 -21.21 21.90 -20.73
CA TYR A 50 -20.08 21.10 -20.26
C TYR A 50 -20.56 19.72 -19.76
N PHE A 51 -20.12 18.69 -20.47
CA PHE A 51 -20.51 17.31 -20.21
C PHE A 51 -19.56 16.63 -19.22
N ILE A 52 -20.06 16.32 -18.01
CA ILE A 52 -19.25 15.71 -16.94
C ILE A 52 -19.26 14.17 -16.96
N GLY A 53 -19.94 13.56 -17.94
CA GLY A 53 -20.01 12.11 -18.13
C GLY A 53 -21.39 11.52 -17.83
N SER A 54 -21.43 10.20 -17.65
CA SER A 54 -22.64 9.49 -17.25
C SER A 54 -22.73 9.30 -15.74
N MET A 55 -23.96 9.26 -15.23
CA MET A 55 -24.28 8.77 -13.90
C MET A 55 -25.16 7.54 -14.03
N VAL A 56 -24.74 6.44 -13.42
CA VAL A 56 -25.50 5.18 -13.46
C VAL A 56 -26.05 4.88 -12.09
N VAL A 57 -27.35 4.64 -12.02
CA VAL A 57 -28.09 4.42 -10.78
C VAL A 57 -29.05 3.23 -10.89
N TYR A 58 -29.52 2.71 -9.76
CA TYR A 58 -30.65 1.78 -9.71
C TYR A 58 -31.82 2.36 -8.92
N LYS A 59 -33.05 2.04 -9.35
CA LYS A 59 -34.27 2.46 -8.63
C LYS A 59 -34.34 1.77 -7.27
N ARG A 60 -34.50 2.57 -6.20
CA ARG A 60 -34.82 2.09 -4.84
C ARG A 60 -36.29 2.35 -4.49
N ALA A 61 -36.77 3.55 -4.82
CA ALA A 61 -38.16 3.95 -4.70
C ALA A 61 -38.47 5.05 -5.74
N LYS A 62 -39.67 5.64 -5.67
CA LYS A 62 -40.04 6.77 -6.55
C LYS A 62 -39.12 7.96 -6.27
N GLN A 63 -38.36 8.41 -7.27
CA GLN A 63 -37.36 9.48 -7.15
C GLN A 63 -36.25 9.21 -6.10
N SER A 64 -36.00 7.94 -5.77
CA SER A 64 -34.92 7.55 -4.88
C SER A 64 -34.06 6.49 -5.57
N PHE A 65 -32.76 6.77 -5.65
CA PHE A 65 -31.82 6.03 -6.47
C PHE A 65 -30.58 5.62 -5.68
N GLY A 66 -30.06 4.43 -5.96
CA GLY A 66 -28.76 3.98 -5.48
C GLY A 66 -27.69 4.21 -6.54
N VAL A 67 -26.54 4.78 -6.19
CA VAL A 67 -25.47 5.14 -7.14
C VAL A 67 -24.60 3.93 -7.48
N VAL A 68 -24.41 3.67 -8.78
CA VAL A 68 -23.58 2.58 -9.33
C VAL A 68 -22.29 3.12 -9.95
N ASP A 69 -22.38 4.23 -10.67
CA ASP A 69 -21.24 4.94 -11.24
C ASP A 69 -21.49 6.45 -11.23
N GLY A 70 -20.42 7.24 -11.22
CA GLY A 70 -20.47 8.71 -11.09
C GLY A 70 -20.47 9.19 -9.64
N GLN A 71 -20.29 8.31 -8.66
CA GLN A 71 -20.29 8.67 -7.23
C GLN A 71 -19.24 9.73 -6.85
N GLN A 72 -18.03 9.66 -7.40
CA GLN A 72 -16.97 10.62 -7.09
C GLN A 72 -17.34 12.01 -7.60
N ARG A 73 -17.86 12.10 -8.84
CA ARG A 73 -18.36 13.34 -9.42
C ARG A 73 -19.50 13.92 -8.60
N LEU A 74 -20.52 13.12 -8.28
CA LEU A 74 -21.67 13.59 -7.50
C LEU A 74 -21.27 14.09 -6.11
N THR A 75 -20.39 13.37 -5.41
CA THR A 75 -19.87 13.80 -4.12
C THR A 75 -19.08 15.11 -4.25
N THR A 76 -18.17 15.21 -5.22
CA THR A 76 -17.40 16.44 -5.47
C THR A 76 -18.29 17.64 -5.80
N THR A 77 -19.28 17.47 -6.68
CA THR A 77 -20.28 18.50 -7.00
C THR A 77 -21.04 18.93 -5.75
N THR A 78 -21.46 17.97 -4.91
CA THR A 78 -22.16 18.27 -3.65
C THR A 78 -21.27 19.08 -2.69
N ILE A 79 -19.97 18.74 -2.57
CA ILE A 79 -19.02 19.50 -1.75
C ILE A 79 -18.91 20.95 -2.26
N LEU A 80 -18.75 21.14 -3.57
CA LEU A 80 -18.66 22.49 -4.15
C LEU A 80 -19.94 23.31 -3.92
N LEU A 81 -21.12 22.69 -4.04
CA LEU A 81 -22.39 23.37 -3.71
C LEU A 81 -22.46 23.80 -2.23
N CYS A 82 -21.93 22.99 -1.30
CA CYS A 82 -21.85 23.37 0.12
C CYS A 82 -20.92 24.58 0.32
N VAL A 83 -19.76 24.59 -0.32
CA VAL A 83 -18.81 25.73 -0.26
C VAL A 83 -19.44 27.00 -0.84
N LEU A 84 -20.14 26.90 -1.97
CA LEU A 84 -20.82 28.05 -2.57
C LEU A 84 -21.97 28.56 -1.69
N ARG A 85 -22.72 27.67 -1.05
CA ARG A 85 -23.78 28.01 -0.09
C ARG A 85 -23.19 28.83 1.05
N ASP A 86 -22.11 28.34 1.66
CA ASP A 86 -21.48 29.01 2.79
C ASP A 86 -20.87 30.36 2.37
N ALA A 87 -20.27 30.44 1.17
CA ALA A 87 -19.78 31.70 0.61
C ALA A 87 -20.89 32.74 0.37
N PHE A 88 -22.08 32.33 -0.10
CA PHE A 88 -23.24 33.24 -0.21
C PHE A 88 -23.68 33.76 1.16
N ASN A 89 -23.71 32.89 2.17
CA ASN A 89 -24.05 33.27 3.54
C ASN A 89 -23.03 34.26 4.12
N ASP A 90 -21.74 34.00 3.93
CA ASP A 90 -20.65 34.84 4.43
C ASP A 90 -20.59 36.23 3.74
N LEU A 91 -21.02 36.32 2.47
CA LEU A 91 -21.21 37.59 1.77
C LEU A 91 -22.49 38.34 2.18
N GLY A 92 -23.30 37.80 3.08
CA GLY A 92 -24.53 38.44 3.55
C GLY A 92 -25.74 38.21 2.65
N HIS A 93 -25.77 37.13 1.88
CA HIS A 93 -26.88 36.73 1.00
C HIS A 93 -27.55 35.42 1.46
N PRO A 94 -28.21 35.40 2.63
CA PRO A 94 -28.77 34.19 3.22
C PRO A 94 -29.88 33.55 2.36
N ASP A 95 -30.66 34.35 1.62
CA ASP A 95 -31.70 33.81 0.73
C ASP A 95 -31.11 32.96 -0.40
N SER A 96 -29.98 33.39 -0.97
CA SER A 96 -29.24 32.63 -2.00
C SER A 96 -28.63 31.35 -1.42
N ALA A 97 -28.10 31.42 -0.19
CA ALA A 97 -27.59 30.26 0.52
C ALA A 97 -28.72 29.24 0.81
N ILE A 98 -29.87 29.70 1.33
CA ILE A 98 -31.03 28.85 1.61
C ILE A 98 -31.56 28.21 0.32
N GLY A 99 -31.66 28.97 -0.77
CA GLY A 99 -32.06 28.45 -2.08
C GLY A 99 -31.15 27.31 -2.55
N LEU A 100 -29.83 27.51 -2.48
CA LEU A 100 -28.86 26.49 -2.85
C LEU A 100 -28.88 25.27 -1.91
N HIS A 101 -29.14 25.48 -0.62
CA HIS A 101 -29.23 24.40 0.37
C HIS A 101 -30.35 23.40 0.05
N GLN A 102 -31.42 23.80 -0.64
CA GLN A 102 -32.51 22.89 -1.04
C GLN A 102 -32.07 21.76 -2.00
N LEU A 103 -30.94 21.95 -2.69
CA LEU A 103 -30.31 20.92 -3.53
C LEU A 103 -29.38 19.98 -2.72
N ILE A 104 -29.08 20.32 -1.46
CA ILE A 104 -28.20 19.55 -0.56
C ILE A 104 -29.04 18.81 0.49
N GLU A 105 -29.97 19.51 1.12
CA GLU A 105 -30.88 19.01 2.15
C GLU A 105 -32.22 19.75 2.04
N ARG A 106 -33.31 18.99 1.98
CA ARG A 106 -34.67 19.56 1.91
C ARG A 106 -35.66 18.75 2.71
N LYS A 107 -36.82 19.33 2.94
CA LYS A 107 -37.89 18.67 3.68
C LYS A 107 -38.61 17.65 2.83
N ASP A 108 -38.79 16.45 3.38
CA ASP A 108 -39.65 15.43 2.82
C ASP A 108 -41.15 15.76 3.02
N ARG A 109 -42.02 14.84 2.60
CA ARG A 109 -43.47 15.01 2.73
C ARG A 109 -43.96 14.99 4.19
N ASP A 110 -43.14 14.47 5.10
CA ASP A 110 -43.40 14.43 6.54
C ASP A 110 -42.76 15.63 7.27
N ASN A 111 -42.28 16.63 6.52
CA ASN A 111 -41.63 17.84 7.03
C ASN A 111 -40.35 17.55 7.84
N LYS A 112 -39.65 16.45 7.51
CA LYS A 112 -38.34 16.09 8.06
C LYS A 112 -37.25 16.47 7.07
N ASN A 113 -36.14 17.00 7.58
CA ASN A 113 -35.00 17.27 6.71
C ASN A 113 -34.38 15.97 6.22
N GLU A 114 -34.10 15.91 4.93
CA GLU A 114 -33.48 14.79 4.26
C GLU A 114 -32.38 15.28 3.32
N PHE A 115 -31.16 14.78 3.54
CA PHE A 115 -30.05 15.00 2.61
C PHE A 115 -30.33 14.35 1.26
N VAL A 116 -30.07 15.11 0.19
CA VAL A 116 -30.24 14.72 -1.20
C VAL A 116 -29.25 13.62 -1.58
N LEU A 117 -28.01 13.71 -1.09
CA LEU A 117 -26.99 12.67 -1.23
C LEU A 117 -26.67 12.06 0.14
N LYS A 118 -26.93 10.76 0.29
CA LYS A 118 -26.55 9.97 1.46
C LYS A 118 -25.46 8.97 1.09
N THR A 119 -24.55 8.70 2.01
CA THR A 119 -23.46 7.73 1.84
C THR A 119 -23.40 6.81 3.04
N GLU A 120 -23.20 5.51 2.83
CA GLU A 120 -23.03 4.55 3.93
C GLU A 120 -21.58 4.43 4.42
N THR A 121 -20.60 4.89 3.63
CA THR A 121 -19.17 4.71 3.96
C THR A 121 -18.64 5.85 4.81
N SER A 122 -19.01 7.09 4.49
CA SER A 122 -18.57 8.32 5.15
C SER A 122 -19.60 8.95 6.08
N PHE A 123 -20.66 8.20 6.43
CA PHE A 123 -21.59 8.61 7.49
C PHE A 123 -20.96 8.37 8.87
N PRO A 124 -21.07 9.31 9.82
CA PRO A 124 -21.81 10.57 9.72
C PRO A 124 -20.98 11.77 9.24
N TYR A 125 -19.66 11.64 8.99
CA TYR A 125 -18.76 12.75 8.69
C TYR A 125 -19.26 13.65 7.54
N PHE A 126 -19.63 13.05 6.40
CA PHE A 126 -20.03 13.82 5.22
C PHE A 126 -21.30 14.65 5.47
N GLN A 127 -22.29 14.06 6.15
CA GLN A 127 -23.53 14.75 6.51
C GLN A 127 -23.28 15.85 7.55
N GLU A 128 -22.52 15.53 8.61
CA GLU A 128 -22.39 16.39 9.78
C GLU A 128 -21.39 17.55 9.60
N HIS A 129 -20.27 17.31 8.91
CA HIS A 129 -19.19 18.30 8.78
C HIS A 129 -19.13 19.00 7.42
N ILE A 130 -19.86 18.52 6.40
CA ILE A 130 -19.85 19.12 5.05
C ILE A 130 -21.26 19.54 4.63
N GLN A 131 -22.22 18.61 4.58
CA GLN A 131 -23.55 18.91 4.03
C GLN A 131 -24.42 19.75 4.96
N LYS A 132 -24.29 19.59 6.28
CA LYS A 132 -25.03 20.37 7.27
C LYS A 132 -24.80 21.87 7.08
N PHE A 133 -25.86 22.66 7.12
CA PHE A 133 -25.75 24.12 7.08
C PHE A 133 -25.65 24.66 8.50
N GLY A 134 -24.44 25.02 8.90
CA GLY A 134 -24.11 25.47 10.26
C GLY A 134 -22.97 24.66 10.88
N ALA A 135 -22.70 24.92 12.16
CA ALA A 135 -21.63 24.23 12.87
C ALA A 135 -21.98 22.74 13.13
N PRO A 136 -20.99 21.84 13.08
CA PRO A 136 -21.17 20.45 13.51
C PRO A 136 -21.51 20.41 15.01
N GLU A 137 -22.36 19.47 15.39
CA GLU A 137 -22.80 19.26 16.79
C GLU A 137 -21.87 18.33 17.57
N PHE A 138 -21.11 17.48 16.86
CA PHE A 138 -20.17 16.54 17.47
C PHE A 138 -19.00 16.26 16.52
N ASP A 139 -17.89 15.82 17.10
CA ASP A 139 -16.75 15.35 16.34
C ASP A 139 -16.95 13.91 15.88
N THR A 140 -16.43 13.63 14.70
CA THR A 140 -16.45 12.29 14.10
C THR A 140 -15.04 11.76 13.92
N GLU A 141 -14.90 10.44 13.93
CA GLU A 141 -13.62 9.80 13.65
C GLU A 141 -13.23 10.05 12.18
N ILE A 142 -12.00 10.52 11.97
CA ILE A 142 -11.50 10.85 10.64
C ILE A 142 -10.66 9.67 10.12
N LEU A 143 -11.23 8.86 9.24
CA LEU A 143 -10.51 7.82 8.50
C LEU A 143 -10.02 8.37 7.15
N ALA A 144 -9.43 7.50 6.32
CA ALA A 144 -8.82 7.91 5.05
C ALA A 144 -9.83 8.58 4.08
N GLU A 145 -11.08 8.12 4.04
CA GLU A 145 -12.14 8.72 3.20
C GLU A 145 -12.47 10.14 3.66
N GLU A 146 -12.66 10.33 4.97
CA GLU A 146 -12.99 11.60 5.60
C GLU A 146 -11.85 12.61 5.44
N GLN A 147 -10.60 12.16 5.45
CA GLN A 147 -9.45 13.02 5.12
C GLN A 147 -9.53 13.55 3.69
N ASN A 148 -9.90 12.72 2.72
CA ASN A 148 -10.05 13.14 1.33
C ASN A 148 -11.23 14.11 1.17
N LEU A 149 -12.38 13.82 1.81
CA LEU A 149 -13.54 14.71 1.82
C LEU A 149 -13.20 16.08 2.43
N LYS A 150 -12.53 16.09 3.59
CA LYS A 150 -12.05 17.31 4.27
C LYS A 150 -11.11 18.11 3.39
N ARG A 151 -10.19 17.42 2.68
CA ARG A 151 -9.22 18.06 1.80
C ARG A 151 -9.90 18.69 0.58
N ALA A 152 -10.82 17.97 -0.07
CA ALA A 152 -11.61 18.49 -1.19
C ALA A 152 -12.40 19.75 -0.78
N HIS A 153 -13.08 19.70 0.38
CA HIS A 153 -13.79 20.87 0.93
C HIS A 153 -12.86 22.06 1.13
N LYS A 154 -11.68 21.84 1.74
CA LYS A 154 -10.67 22.88 1.97
C LYS A 154 -10.15 23.48 0.65
N ILE A 155 -9.87 22.65 -0.35
CA ILE A 155 -9.38 23.10 -1.66
C ILE A 155 -10.44 23.98 -2.33
N PHE A 156 -11.70 23.53 -2.41
CA PHE A 156 -12.78 24.34 -2.99
C PHE A 156 -13.00 25.64 -2.22
N THR A 157 -12.93 25.62 -0.89
CA THR A 157 -13.01 26.86 -0.08
C THR A 157 -11.91 27.84 -0.48
N GLY A 158 -10.68 27.36 -0.65
CA GLY A 158 -9.55 28.17 -1.15
C GLY A 158 -9.83 28.73 -2.55
N LEU A 159 -10.21 27.88 -3.50
CA LEU A 159 -10.47 28.26 -4.89
C LEU A 159 -11.61 29.29 -5.02
N VAL A 160 -12.68 29.14 -4.25
CA VAL A 160 -13.80 30.11 -4.21
C VAL A 160 -13.34 31.42 -3.57
N ASN A 161 -12.57 31.38 -2.49
CA ASN A 161 -12.02 32.59 -1.86
C ASN A 161 -11.04 33.32 -2.78
N ASP A 162 -10.21 32.59 -3.54
CA ASP A 162 -9.29 33.17 -4.52
C ASP A 162 -10.07 33.83 -5.67
N ALA A 163 -11.14 33.18 -6.14
CA ALA A 163 -12.04 33.76 -7.14
C ALA A 163 -12.70 35.07 -6.64
N LEU A 164 -13.09 35.12 -5.36
CA LEU A 164 -13.63 36.33 -4.73
C LEU A 164 -12.56 37.40 -4.48
N GLY A 165 -11.37 37.00 -4.05
CA GLY A 165 -10.23 37.89 -3.80
C GLY A 165 -9.72 38.53 -5.08
N SER A 166 -9.86 37.85 -6.22
CA SER A 166 -9.56 38.45 -7.54
C SER A 166 -10.37 39.72 -7.79
N VAL A 167 -11.64 39.76 -7.35
CA VAL A 167 -12.52 40.95 -7.43
C VAL A 167 -12.03 42.08 -6.53
N ASP A 168 -11.48 41.74 -5.35
CA ASP A 168 -10.91 42.76 -4.45
C ASP A 168 -9.65 43.40 -5.02
N SER A 169 -8.82 42.59 -5.70
CA SER A 169 -7.56 43.02 -6.29
C SER A 169 -7.69 43.70 -7.65
N ASP A 170 -8.85 43.59 -8.31
CA ASP A 170 -9.09 44.19 -9.62
C ASP A 170 -9.31 45.70 -9.50
N SER A 171 -8.28 46.47 -9.87
CA SER A 171 -8.30 47.94 -9.87
C SER A 171 -9.30 48.57 -10.84
N THR A 172 -9.85 47.79 -11.79
CA THR A 172 -10.87 48.27 -12.74
C THR A 172 -12.28 48.30 -12.13
N ILE A 173 -12.49 47.59 -11.02
CA ILE A 173 -13.77 47.53 -10.31
C ILE A 173 -13.80 48.59 -9.22
N LEU A 174 -14.76 49.51 -9.31
CA LEU A 174 -14.98 50.53 -8.29
C LEU A 174 -15.29 49.88 -6.94
N GLU A 175 -14.77 50.44 -5.83
CA GLU A 175 -14.96 49.91 -4.48
C GLU A 175 -16.45 49.71 -4.13
N SER A 176 -17.31 50.66 -4.52
CA SER A 176 -18.76 50.58 -4.33
C SER A 176 -19.45 49.48 -5.15
N ALA A 177 -18.80 48.94 -6.17
CA ALA A 177 -19.30 47.86 -7.03
C ALA A 177 -18.74 46.48 -6.64
N LYS A 178 -17.70 46.40 -5.80
CA LYS A 178 -17.04 45.13 -5.44
C LYS A 178 -17.97 44.13 -4.78
N ALA A 179 -18.82 44.58 -3.86
CA ALA A 179 -19.80 43.70 -3.20
C ALA A 179 -20.73 43.03 -4.22
N LYS A 180 -21.25 43.80 -5.18
CA LYS A 180 -22.08 43.28 -6.27
C LYS A 180 -21.27 42.36 -7.20
N ALA A 181 -20.06 42.75 -7.58
CA ALA A 181 -19.21 41.94 -8.45
C ALA A 181 -18.85 40.58 -7.83
N LYS A 182 -18.64 40.53 -6.51
CA LYS A 182 -18.46 39.26 -5.77
C LYS A 182 -19.71 38.38 -5.80
N PHE A 183 -20.89 38.97 -5.58
CA PHE A 183 -22.16 38.26 -5.68
C PHE A 183 -22.40 37.72 -7.10
N ASP A 184 -22.15 38.54 -8.12
CA ASP A 184 -22.26 38.17 -9.54
C ASP A 184 -21.26 37.05 -9.87
N LYS A 185 -20.05 37.10 -9.28
CA LYS A 185 -19.02 36.07 -9.45
C LYS A 185 -19.41 34.73 -8.84
N LEU A 186 -19.95 34.70 -7.62
CA LEU A 186 -20.47 33.45 -7.03
C LEU A 186 -21.67 32.92 -7.81
N THR A 187 -22.54 33.82 -8.27
CA THR A 187 -23.69 33.48 -9.10
C THR A 187 -23.24 32.81 -10.41
N GLU A 188 -22.23 33.36 -11.08
CA GLU A 188 -21.61 32.77 -12.28
C GLU A 188 -21.10 31.35 -12.01
N VAL A 189 -20.35 31.15 -10.92
CA VAL A 189 -19.81 29.82 -10.57
C VAL A 189 -20.95 28.85 -10.22
N ARG A 190 -21.93 29.28 -9.41
CA ARG A 190 -23.12 28.48 -9.08
C ARG A 190 -23.85 28.02 -10.34
N ASP A 191 -24.19 28.96 -11.23
CA ASP A 191 -24.97 28.65 -12.42
C ASP A 191 -24.18 27.72 -13.35
N THR A 192 -22.86 27.88 -13.43
CA THR A 192 -21.99 26.96 -14.17
C THR A 192 -22.03 25.55 -13.59
N VAL A 193 -21.99 25.38 -12.26
CA VAL A 193 -22.11 24.07 -11.59
C VAL A 193 -23.49 23.44 -11.84
N LEU A 194 -24.55 24.24 -11.76
CA LEU A 194 -25.93 23.78 -11.93
C LEU A 194 -26.23 23.33 -13.35
N ASN A 195 -25.63 23.98 -14.34
CA ASN A 195 -25.80 23.68 -15.77
C ASN A 195 -24.89 22.55 -16.29
N LEU A 196 -24.11 21.88 -15.43
CA LEU A 196 -23.29 20.75 -15.84
C LEU A 196 -24.16 19.61 -16.38
N ASN A 197 -23.93 19.22 -17.64
CA ASN A 197 -24.72 18.21 -18.33
C ASN A 197 -24.18 16.80 -18.08
N LEU A 198 -25.08 15.83 -17.95
CA LEU A 198 -24.75 14.43 -17.77
C LEU A 198 -25.81 13.49 -18.36
N ILE A 199 -25.37 12.27 -18.69
CA ILE A 199 -26.29 11.19 -19.10
C ILE A 199 -26.71 10.43 -17.84
N PHE A 200 -27.99 10.50 -17.48
CA PHE A 200 -28.57 9.78 -16.36
C PHE A 200 -29.12 8.43 -16.79
N VAL A 201 -28.46 7.36 -16.35
CA VAL A 201 -28.78 5.96 -16.70
C VAL A 201 -29.40 5.27 -15.50
N VAL A 202 -30.62 4.76 -15.65
CA VAL A 202 -31.39 4.13 -14.60
C VAL A 202 -31.58 2.65 -14.87
N LEU A 203 -31.15 1.84 -13.89
CA LEU A 203 -31.33 0.40 -13.82
C LEU A 203 -32.56 0.06 -12.97
N ASP A 204 -33.21 -1.06 -13.29
CA ASP A 204 -34.43 -1.49 -12.60
C ASP A 204 -34.15 -2.12 -11.23
N SER A 205 -32.96 -2.67 -10.99
CA SER A 205 -32.66 -3.42 -9.77
C SER A 205 -31.22 -3.23 -9.27
N GLU A 206 -31.03 -3.47 -7.97
CA GLU A 206 -29.70 -3.54 -7.34
C GLU A 206 -28.86 -4.70 -7.89
N ASP A 207 -29.48 -5.80 -8.32
CA ASP A 207 -28.76 -6.93 -8.92
C ASP A 207 -28.18 -6.56 -10.30
N ASP A 208 -28.89 -5.76 -11.10
CA ASP A 208 -28.39 -5.19 -12.35
C ASP A 208 -27.24 -4.20 -12.05
N ALA A 209 -27.34 -3.42 -10.97
CA ALA A 209 -26.27 -2.53 -10.53
C ALA A 209 -24.96 -3.26 -10.24
N TYR A 210 -25.03 -4.41 -9.54
CA TYR A 210 -23.84 -5.23 -9.31
C TYR A 210 -23.20 -5.72 -10.60
N LEU A 211 -23.99 -6.12 -11.60
CA LEU A 211 -23.48 -6.57 -12.90
C LEU A 211 -22.83 -5.42 -13.65
N ILE A 212 -23.47 -4.26 -13.64
CA ILE A 212 -23.03 -3.08 -14.39
C ILE A 212 -21.78 -2.44 -13.77
N PHE A 213 -21.67 -2.43 -12.44
CA PHE A 213 -20.48 -1.99 -11.70
C PHE A 213 -19.20 -2.72 -12.16
N GLU A 214 -19.30 -4.02 -12.43
CA GLU A 214 -18.17 -4.83 -12.93
C GLU A 214 -17.77 -4.45 -14.36
N THR A 215 -18.71 -3.99 -15.19
CA THR A 215 -18.49 -3.78 -16.65
C THR A 215 -18.17 -2.34 -17.05
N LEU A 216 -18.75 -1.34 -16.38
CA LEU A 216 -18.64 0.07 -16.78
C LEU A 216 -17.25 0.69 -16.53
N ASN A 217 -16.46 0.11 -15.63
CA ASN A 217 -15.15 0.64 -15.22
C ASN A 217 -14.00 0.30 -16.18
N THR A 218 -14.28 0.11 -17.47
CA THR A 218 -13.24 -0.11 -18.50
C THR A 218 -12.70 1.17 -19.12
N ARG A 219 -13.19 2.37 -18.73
CA ARG A 219 -12.81 3.67 -19.33
C ARG A 219 -12.43 4.78 -18.32
N GLY A 220 -12.29 4.47 -17.02
CA GLY A 220 -11.85 5.40 -15.95
C GLY A 220 -10.75 4.79 -15.07
N LYS A 221 -10.46 5.36 -13.88
CA LYS A 221 -9.50 4.77 -12.91
C LYS A 221 -9.92 3.34 -12.57
N ASP A 222 -9.14 2.36 -13.06
CA ASP A 222 -9.39 0.91 -12.94
C ASP A 222 -9.87 0.54 -11.54
N LEU A 223 -10.93 -0.26 -11.44
CA LEU A 223 -11.31 -0.88 -10.17
C LEU A 223 -10.19 -1.79 -9.69
N SER A 224 -9.82 -1.67 -8.42
CA SER A 224 -8.88 -2.59 -7.81
C SER A 224 -9.50 -3.98 -7.70
N VAL A 225 -8.67 -5.02 -7.65
CA VAL A 225 -9.17 -6.39 -7.41
C VAL A 225 -9.87 -6.47 -6.06
N SER A 226 -9.35 -5.74 -5.07
CA SER A 226 -9.96 -5.54 -3.76
C SER A 226 -11.39 -5.02 -3.85
N ASP A 227 -11.65 -3.98 -4.66
CA ASP A 227 -13.01 -3.42 -4.82
C ASP A 227 -13.99 -4.45 -5.40
N LEU A 228 -13.55 -5.18 -6.43
CA LEU A 228 -14.37 -6.21 -7.07
C LEU A 228 -14.69 -7.37 -6.10
N VAL A 229 -13.70 -7.79 -5.31
CA VAL A 229 -13.88 -8.85 -4.30
C VAL A 229 -14.78 -8.39 -3.16
N LYS A 230 -14.62 -7.16 -2.66
CA LYS A 230 -15.51 -6.53 -1.68
C LYS A 230 -16.96 -6.54 -2.18
N ASN A 231 -17.15 -6.12 -3.43
CA ASN A 231 -18.45 -6.06 -4.09
C ASN A 231 -19.10 -7.46 -4.15
N HIS A 232 -18.32 -8.47 -4.53
CA HIS A 232 -18.79 -9.86 -4.62
C HIS A 232 -19.23 -10.42 -3.26
N PHE A 233 -18.45 -10.20 -2.19
CA PHE A 233 -18.87 -10.58 -0.84
C PHE A 233 -20.11 -9.81 -0.39
N THR A 234 -20.17 -8.52 -0.69
CA THR A 234 -21.30 -7.66 -0.35
C THR A 234 -22.61 -8.13 -1.00
N LYS A 235 -22.54 -8.60 -2.25
CA LYS A 235 -23.68 -9.17 -2.97
C LYS A 235 -24.20 -10.45 -2.31
N HIS A 236 -23.31 -11.33 -1.86
CA HIS A 236 -23.68 -12.62 -1.28
C HIS A 236 -24.04 -12.57 0.21
N LEU A 237 -23.43 -11.65 0.97
CA LEU A 237 -23.56 -11.51 2.42
C LEU A 237 -24.34 -10.24 2.78
N LYS A 238 -25.64 -10.22 2.44
CA LYS A 238 -26.55 -9.12 2.83
C LYS A 238 -26.70 -9.05 4.35
N ALA A 239 -26.77 -7.83 4.91
CA ALA A 239 -27.00 -7.62 6.33
C ALA A 239 -28.37 -8.22 6.74
N ARG A 240 -28.39 -9.00 7.82
CA ARG A 240 -29.61 -9.63 8.36
C ARG A 240 -30.18 -8.91 9.59
N GLY A 241 -29.57 -7.80 10.00
CA GLY A 241 -29.92 -7.00 11.18
C GLY A 241 -29.19 -5.66 11.16
N THR A 242 -29.07 -5.01 12.33
CA THR A 242 -28.39 -3.70 12.47
C THR A 242 -26.89 -3.78 12.25
N VAL A 243 -26.27 -4.93 12.53
CA VAL A 243 -24.82 -5.12 12.42
C VAL A 243 -24.48 -5.81 11.10
N ASP A 244 -23.68 -5.12 10.30
CA ASP A 244 -23.16 -5.61 9.03
C ASP A 244 -21.82 -6.34 9.21
N VAL A 245 -21.90 -7.62 9.55
CA VAL A 245 -20.71 -8.45 9.81
C VAL A 245 -19.76 -8.52 8.61
N ALA A 246 -20.28 -8.52 7.38
CA ALA A 246 -19.46 -8.58 6.18
C ALA A 246 -18.65 -7.29 5.98
N LYS A 247 -19.28 -6.12 6.16
CA LYS A 247 -18.61 -4.82 6.12
C LYS A 247 -17.54 -4.71 7.21
N LEU A 248 -17.85 -5.13 8.44
CA LEU A 248 -16.88 -5.09 9.55
C LEU A 248 -15.68 -6.01 9.32
N LYS A 249 -15.90 -7.25 8.86
CA LYS A 249 -14.81 -8.18 8.53
C LYS A 249 -13.94 -7.67 7.39
N TRP A 250 -14.55 -7.14 6.34
CA TRP A 250 -13.79 -6.52 5.25
C TRP A 250 -13.01 -5.29 5.72
N GLY A 251 -13.62 -4.45 6.55
CA GLY A 251 -12.95 -3.33 7.19
C GLY A 251 -11.72 -3.76 7.99
N SER A 252 -11.82 -4.84 8.77
CA SER A 252 -10.70 -5.41 9.52
C SER A 252 -9.57 -5.94 8.63
N VAL A 253 -9.89 -6.50 7.46
CA VAL A 253 -8.86 -6.85 6.45
C VAL A 253 -8.12 -5.60 6.00
N LEU A 254 -8.83 -4.56 5.59
CA LEU A 254 -8.22 -3.31 5.12
C LEU A 254 -7.39 -2.65 6.22
N GLU A 255 -7.92 -2.57 7.44
CA GLU A 255 -7.23 -2.01 8.60
C GLU A 255 -5.93 -2.79 8.90
N THR A 256 -5.98 -4.12 8.88
CA THR A 256 -4.80 -4.95 9.13
C THR A 256 -3.70 -4.67 8.10
N ILE A 257 -4.05 -4.57 6.82
CA ILE A 257 -3.10 -4.34 5.73
C ILE A 257 -2.60 -2.89 5.73
N HIS A 258 -3.48 -1.90 5.86
CA HIS A 258 -3.12 -0.47 5.78
C HIS A 258 -2.40 0.05 7.03
N ASN A 259 -2.63 -0.54 8.20
CA ASN A 259 -1.91 -0.18 9.43
C ASN A 259 -0.54 -0.88 9.56
N SER A 260 -0.09 -1.60 8.52
CA SER A 260 1.25 -2.17 8.52
C SER A 260 2.30 -1.08 8.34
N SER A 261 3.44 -1.26 9.03
CA SER A 261 4.63 -0.45 8.76
C SER A 261 5.35 -0.84 7.46
N ALA A 262 5.04 -2.02 6.91
CA ALA A 262 5.46 -2.42 5.58
C ALA A 262 4.51 -1.85 4.52
N ASP A 263 5.04 -1.56 3.33
CA ASP A 263 4.24 -1.11 2.18
C ASP A 263 3.45 -2.31 1.60
N LEU A 264 2.20 -2.48 2.06
CA LEU A 264 1.33 -3.58 1.67
C LEU A 264 0.17 -3.11 0.80
N SER A 265 -0.06 -3.86 -0.28
CA SER A 265 -1.22 -3.68 -1.17
C SER A 265 -2.28 -4.74 -0.92
N THR A 266 -3.52 -4.34 -0.73
CA THR A 266 -4.67 -5.25 -0.59
C THR A 266 -4.87 -6.13 -1.84
N ASP A 267 -4.59 -5.60 -3.03
CA ASP A 267 -4.66 -6.38 -4.29
C ASP A 267 -3.61 -7.48 -4.33
N MET A 268 -2.37 -7.16 -3.92
CA MET A 268 -1.29 -8.15 -3.84
C MET A 268 -1.54 -9.18 -2.73
N PHE A 269 -2.13 -8.76 -1.62
CA PHE A 269 -2.59 -9.68 -0.58
C PHE A 269 -3.60 -10.69 -1.14
N ILE A 270 -4.67 -10.23 -1.81
CA ILE A 270 -5.69 -11.11 -2.39
C ILE A 270 -5.06 -12.05 -3.45
N TYR A 271 -4.12 -11.54 -4.24
CA TYR A 271 -3.37 -12.34 -5.21
C TYR A 271 -2.53 -13.44 -4.56
N HIS A 272 -1.74 -13.12 -3.53
CA HIS A 272 -0.93 -14.11 -2.82
C HIS A 272 -1.79 -15.07 -2.00
N TYR A 273 -2.86 -14.59 -1.37
CA TYR A 273 -3.88 -15.39 -0.69
C TYR A 273 -4.41 -16.47 -1.64
N TRP A 274 -4.80 -16.08 -2.86
CA TRP A 274 -5.33 -16.99 -3.86
C TRP A 274 -4.26 -17.96 -4.35
N ALA A 275 -3.10 -17.45 -4.77
CA ALA A 275 -1.99 -18.27 -5.26
C ALA A 275 -1.45 -19.26 -4.21
N SER A 276 -1.69 -19.01 -2.91
CA SER A 276 -1.30 -19.91 -1.83
C SER A 276 -2.24 -21.11 -1.63
N ARG A 277 -3.41 -21.13 -2.29
CA ARG A 277 -4.45 -22.16 -2.12
C ARG A 277 -5.00 -22.72 -3.42
N TYR A 278 -5.04 -21.92 -4.47
CA TYR A 278 -5.77 -22.17 -5.70
C TYR A 278 -4.91 -21.86 -6.93
N GLU A 279 -5.46 -22.06 -8.13
CA GLU A 279 -4.76 -21.85 -9.39
C GLU A 279 -4.02 -20.51 -9.50
N SER A 280 -2.79 -20.55 -10.02
CA SER A 280 -2.00 -19.35 -10.29
C SER A 280 -2.51 -18.67 -11.56
N VAL A 281 -3.07 -17.47 -11.42
CA VAL A 281 -3.58 -16.66 -12.55
C VAL A 281 -3.02 -15.25 -12.46
N PRO A 282 -2.81 -14.53 -13.58
CA PRO A 282 -2.40 -13.12 -13.53
C PRO A 282 -3.39 -12.27 -12.72
N LEU A 283 -2.90 -11.24 -12.02
CA LEU A 283 -3.74 -10.36 -11.18
C LEU A 283 -4.99 -9.85 -11.91
N LYS A 284 -4.86 -9.41 -13.17
CA LYS A 284 -5.99 -8.93 -14.01
C LYS A 284 -7.06 -9.99 -14.29
N LYS A 285 -6.73 -11.28 -14.18
CA LYS A 285 -7.65 -12.42 -14.39
C LYS A 285 -8.09 -13.07 -13.08
N LEU A 286 -7.71 -12.50 -11.94
CA LEU A 286 -7.98 -13.08 -10.62
C LEU A 286 -9.44 -12.99 -10.21
N PHE A 287 -10.09 -11.84 -10.42
CA PHE A 287 -11.49 -11.68 -10.03
C PHE A 287 -12.45 -12.68 -10.70
N PRO A 288 -12.36 -12.95 -12.03
CA PRO A 288 -13.19 -13.97 -12.67
C PRO A 288 -13.13 -15.36 -12.02
N VAL A 289 -11.94 -15.80 -11.58
CA VAL A 289 -11.80 -17.12 -10.93
C VAL A 289 -12.32 -17.10 -9.49
N ILE A 290 -12.11 -16.00 -8.76
CA ILE A 290 -12.70 -15.78 -7.42
C ILE A 290 -14.23 -15.84 -7.50
N LYS A 291 -14.81 -15.07 -8.42
CA LYS A 291 -16.26 -14.98 -8.63
C LYS A 291 -16.89 -16.33 -8.94
N LYS A 292 -16.22 -17.17 -9.74
CA LYS A 292 -16.70 -18.51 -10.08
C LYS A 292 -16.69 -19.47 -8.88
N ARG A 293 -15.70 -19.33 -7.98
CA ARG A 293 -15.48 -20.25 -6.86
C ARG A 293 -16.29 -19.86 -5.60
N ILE A 294 -16.41 -18.57 -5.33
CA ILE A 294 -17.13 -18.06 -4.15
C ILE A 294 -18.62 -17.92 -4.48
N THR A 295 -19.45 -18.73 -3.85
CA THR A 295 -20.92 -18.69 -4.00
C THR A 295 -21.56 -18.11 -2.74
N LYS A 296 -22.89 -17.99 -2.72
CA LYS A 296 -23.62 -17.49 -1.55
C LYS A 296 -23.39 -18.35 -0.31
N GLU A 297 -23.26 -19.66 -0.50
CA GLU A 297 -23.10 -20.66 0.56
C GLU A 297 -21.69 -20.62 1.15
N THR A 298 -20.66 -20.36 0.33
CA THR A 298 -19.25 -20.38 0.75
C THR A 298 -18.68 -19.01 1.08
N ALA A 299 -19.36 -17.91 0.69
CA ALA A 299 -18.87 -16.53 0.86
C ALA A 299 -18.45 -16.20 2.29
N LYS A 300 -19.15 -16.72 3.30
CA LYS A 300 -18.80 -16.49 4.71
C LYS A 300 -17.43 -17.09 5.05
N ASP A 301 -17.20 -18.34 4.71
CA ASP A 301 -15.96 -19.06 5.04
C ASP A 301 -14.76 -18.45 4.31
N TYR A 302 -14.94 -18.03 3.06
CA TYR A 302 -13.92 -17.31 2.31
C TYR A 302 -13.57 -15.96 2.94
N LEU A 303 -14.56 -15.18 3.38
CA LEU A 303 -14.31 -13.91 4.06
C LEU A 303 -13.56 -14.13 5.38
N ASP A 304 -13.93 -15.16 6.14
CA ASP A 304 -13.30 -15.48 7.43
C ASP A 304 -11.84 -15.90 7.23
N SER A 305 -11.57 -16.69 6.19
CA SER A 305 -10.21 -17.07 5.83
C SER A 305 -9.36 -15.88 5.33
N LEU A 306 -9.95 -14.89 4.63
CA LEU A 306 -9.25 -13.65 4.26
C LEU A 306 -8.90 -12.82 5.50
N VAL A 307 -9.80 -12.72 6.48
CA VAL A 307 -9.53 -12.02 7.75
C VAL A 307 -8.36 -12.67 8.48
N SER A 308 -8.35 -14.00 8.58
CA SER A 308 -7.25 -14.73 9.22
C SER A 308 -5.93 -14.55 8.48
N ASP A 309 -5.94 -14.69 7.16
CA ASP A 309 -4.74 -14.56 6.35
C ASP A 309 -4.21 -13.14 6.26
N ALA A 310 -5.03 -12.10 6.41
CA ALA A 310 -4.55 -10.72 6.43
C ALA A 310 -3.55 -10.50 7.57
N LYS A 311 -3.80 -11.10 8.74
CA LYS A 311 -2.88 -11.07 9.89
C LYS A 311 -1.58 -11.82 9.59
N LEU A 312 -1.70 -13.04 9.05
CA LEU A 312 -0.53 -13.84 8.66
C LEU A 312 0.30 -13.11 7.59
N TYR A 313 -0.37 -12.51 6.60
CA TYR A 313 0.26 -11.75 5.53
C TYR A 313 1.01 -10.54 6.08
N ARG A 314 0.41 -9.78 7.00
CA ARG A 314 1.13 -8.72 7.72
C ARG A 314 2.34 -9.28 8.47
N SER A 315 2.17 -10.36 9.24
CA SER A 315 3.26 -10.94 10.06
C SER A 315 4.49 -11.38 9.24
N ILE A 316 4.31 -11.81 7.99
CA ILE A 316 5.43 -12.25 7.13
C ILE A 316 6.19 -11.07 6.49
N HIS A 317 5.55 -9.90 6.38
CA HIS A 317 6.14 -8.68 5.83
C HIS A 317 6.59 -7.69 6.91
N GLU A 318 6.01 -7.76 8.09
CA GLU A 318 6.34 -6.99 9.28
C GLU A 318 6.64 -7.95 10.43
N PRO A 319 7.87 -8.50 10.53
CA PRO A 319 8.18 -9.51 11.53
C PRO A 319 8.13 -9.03 12.99
N ALA A 320 7.99 -7.72 13.22
CA ALA A 320 7.68 -7.16 14.55
C ALA A 320 6.22 -7.43 14.98
N TYR A 321 5.36 -7.80 14.04
CA TYR A 321 3.95 -8.09 14.26
C TYR A 321 3.74 -9.61 14.52
N GLU A 322 3.18 -9.94 15.68
CA GLU A 322 2.74 -11.29 16.11
C GLU A 322 3.82 -12.40 16.25
N TRP A 323 5.11 -12.10 16.07
CA TRP A 323 6.21 -13.05 16.36
C TRP A 323 6.74 -12.89 17.77
N ASN A 324 6.92 -14.00 18.49
CA ASN A 324 7.44 -13.98 19.86
C ASN A 324 8.95 -14.32 19.94
N LYS A 325 9.54 -14.19 21.14
CA LYS A 325 10.99 -14.41 21.37
C LYS A 325 11.46 -15.83 20.99
N ASN A 326 10.60 -16.85 21.10
CA ASN A 326 10.95 -18.23 20.74
C ASN A 326 10.93 -18.45 19.22
N GLU A 327 10.33 -17.53 18.46
CA GLU A 327 10.22 -17.60 17.00
C GLU A 327 11.22 -16.67 16.29
N ILE A 328 12.19 -16.11 17.03
CA ILE A 328 13.08 -15.06 16.53
C ILE A 328 13.90 -15.49 15.31
N GLU A 329 14.23 -16.78 15.19
CA GLU A 329 14.95 -17.33 14.02
C GLU A 329 14.11 -17.22 12.75
N ALA A 330 12.80 -17.46 12.83
CA ALA A 330 11.89 -17.27 11.71
C ALA A 330 11.73 -15.79 11.36
N ALA A 331 11.55 -14.93 12.36
CA ALA A 331 11.47 -13.48 12.17
C ALA A 331 12.74 -12.92 11.51
N ARG A 332 13.92 -13.44 11.84
CA ARG A 332 15.19 -13.09 11.18
C ARG A 332 15.19 -13.46 9.69
N SER A 333 14.75 -14.67 9.34
CA SER A 333 14.63 -15.07 7.93
C SER A 333 13.63 -14.21 7.16
N LEU A 334 12.48 -13.88 7.76
CA LEU A 334 11.48 -13.01 7.15
C LEU A 334 12.03 -11.58 6.92
N ASN A 335 12.74 -11.01 7.91
CA ASN A 335 13.41 -9.72 7.77
C ASN A 335 14.45 -9.74 6.64
N ALA A 336 15.20 -10.82 6.49
CA ALA A 336 16.15 -10.98 5.39
C ALA A 336 15.45 -10.97 4.03
N LEU A 337 14.30 -11.66 3.88
CA LEU A 337 13.51 -11.64 2.65
C LEU A 337 12.99 -10.24 2.30
N GLN A 338 12.55 -9.45 3.29
CA GLN A 338 12.17 -8.05 3.07
C GLN A 338 13.38 -7.19 2.65
N LEU A 339 14.54 -7.40 3.28
CA LEU A 339 15.79 -6.72 2.93
C LEU A 339 16.21 -6.99 1.48
N PHE A 340 16.03 -8.24 1.01
CA PHE A 340 16.30 -8.64 -0.38
C PHE A 340 15.22 -8.16 -1.36
N LYS A 341 14.11 -7.58 -0.87
CA LYS A 341 12.97 -7.10 -1.65
C LYS A 341 12.38 -8.19 -2.56
N VAL A 342 12.28 -9.43 -2.05
CA VAL A 342 11.75 -10.57 -2.81
C VAL A 342 10.28 -10.82 -2.51
N SER A 343 9.44 -10.74 -3.54
CA SER A 343 7.99 -10.99 -3.43
C SER A 343 7.57 -12.36 -3.97
N GLN A 344 8.42 -13.01 -4.76
CA GLN A 344 8.16 -14.32 -5.36
C GLN A 344 7.83 -15.44 -4.34
N PRO A 345 8.51 -15.55 -3.18
CA PRO A 345 8.21 -16.60 -2.21
C PRO A 345 6.93 -16.34 -1.40
N THR A 346 6.29 -15.17 -1.51
CA THR A 346 5.19 -14.76 -0.62
C THR A 346 4.04 -15.79 -0.53
N PRO A 347 3.51 -16.37 -1.63
CA PRO A 347 2.48 -17.40 -1.53
C PRO A 347 2.94 -18.64 -0.75
N ALA A 348 4.21 -19.05 -0.95
CA ALA A 348 4.81 -20.18 -0.26
C ALA A 348 5.00 -19.90 1.23
N VAL A 349 5.54 -18.73 1.58
CA VAL A 349 5.75 -18.30 2.96
C VAL A 349 4.42 -18.13 3.69
N LEU A 350 3.39 -17.61 3.03
CA LEU A 350 2.05 -17.50 3.58
C LEU A 350 1.45 -18.89 3.89
N SER A 351 1.52 -19.82 2.93
CA SER A 351 1.04 -21.20 3.13
C SER A 351 1.82 -21.94 4.22
N LEU A 352 3.14 -21.75 4.26
CA LEU A 352 4.03 -22.32 5.26
C LEU A 352 3.73 -21.78 6.67
N THR A 353 3.48 -20.48 6.80
CA THR A 353 3.10 -19.84 8.07
C THR A 353 1.74 -20.35 8.54
N ARG A 354 0.79 -20.49 7.61
CA ARG A 354 -0.52 -21.09 7.90
C ARG A 354 -0.38 -22.53 8.42
N ALA A 355 0.36 -23.38 7.72
CA ALA A 355 0.61 -24.76 8.15
C ALA A 355 1.26 -24.85 9.55
N TYR A 356 2.12 -23.90 9.90
CA TYR A 356 2.72 -23.83 11.22
C TYR A 356 1.72 -23.37 12.29
N LYS A 357 1.00 -22.26 12.07
CA LYS A 357 0.05 -21.72 13.05
C LYS A 357 -1.15 -22.66 13.25
N ASP A 358 -1.54 -23.43 12.24
CA ASP A 358 -2.57 -24.48 12.32
C ASP A 358 -2.05 -25.78 12.98
N GLY A 359 -0.76 -25.87 13.32
CA GLY A 359 -0.15 -27.04 13.95
C GLY A 359 0.12 -28.22 13.01
N LYS A 360 -0.09 -28.07 11.69
CA LYS A 360 0.21 -29.11 10.68
C LYS A 360 1.70 -29.44 10.62
N ILE A 361 2.57 -28.44 10.82
CA ILE A 361 4.03 -28.62 10.91
C ILE A 361 4.60 -28.04 12.20
N LYS A 362 5.69 -28.65 12.69
CA LYS A 362 6.43 -28.15 13.86
C LYS A 362 7.24 -26.90 13.52
N PHE A 363 7.51 -26.08 14.54
CA PHE A 363 8.32 -24.87 14.40
C PHE A 363 9.71 -25.14 13.79
N SER A 364 10.37 -26.25 14.14
CA SER A 364 11.67 -26.60 13.55
C SER A 364 11.60 -26.73 12.03
N LYS A 365 10.61 -27.46 11.51
CA LYS A 365 10.39 -27.63 10.07
C LYS A 365 10.05 -26.30 9.39
N PHE A 366 9.21 -25.49 10.02
CA PHE A 366 8.87 -24.13 9.57
C PHE A 366 10.11 -23.25 9.44
N ARG A 367 10.89 -23.12 10.52
CA ARG A 367 12.13 -22.36 10.59
C ARG A 367 13.15 -22.83 9.56
N ASP A 368 13.42 -24.12 9.47
CA ASP A 368 14.44 -24.66 8.58
C ASP A 368 14.06 -24.43 7.11
N THR A 369 12.76 -24.47 6.79
CA THR A 369 12.25 -24.15 5.45
C THR A 369 12.39 -22.67 5.12
N LEU A 370 12.04 -21.76 6.04
CA LEU A 370 12.28 -20.33 5.87
C LEU A 370 13.76 -20.02 5.69
N SER A 371 14.62 -20.66 6.46
CA SER A 371 16.07 -20.52 6.33
C SER A 371 16.56 -20.99 4.96
N ALA A 372 16.00 -22.07 4.41
CA ALA A 372 16.32 -22.51 3.05
C ALA A 372 15.88 -21.50 1.97
N ILE A 373 14.70 -20.90 2.11
CA ILE A 373 14.20 -19.83 1.21
C ILE A 373 15.09 -18.58 1.31
N GLU A 374 15.46 -18.18 2.52
CA GLU A 374 16.38 -17.07 2.78
C GLU A 374 17.74 -17.32 2.13
N LYS A 375 18.35 -18.49 2.37
CA LYS A 375 19.64 -18.87 1.78
C LYS A 375 19.59 -18.86 0.26
N PHE A 376 18.52 -19.41 -0.32
CA PHE A 376 18.32 -19.36 -1.76
C PHE A 376 18.31 -17.92 -2.28
N HIS A 377 17.49 -17.04 -1.70
CA HIS A 377 17.35 -15.67 -2.19
C HIS A 377 18.53 -14.77 -1.86
N PHE A 378 19.29 -15.04 -0.80
CA PHE A 378 20.57 -14.40 -0.58
C PHE A 378 21.51 -14.67 -1.76
N LEU A 379 21.72 -15.95 -2.10
CA LEU A 379 22.61 -16.36 -3.18
C LEU A 379 22.11 -15.91 -4.54
N PHE A 380 20.85 -16.24 -4.87
CA PHE A 380 20.25 -16.09 -6.19
C PHE A 380 19.78 -14.66 -6.50
N THR A 381 19.28 -13.93 -5.50
CA THR A 381 18.71 -12.60 -5.72
C THR A 381 19.60 -11.49 -5.18
N ALA A 382 20.00 -11.56 -3.91
CA ALA A 382 20.70 -10.46 -3.26
C ALA A 382 22.14 -10.29 -3.77
N VAL A 383 22.85 -11.41 -4.02
CA VAL A 383 24.23 -11.40 -4.51
C VAL A 383 24.28 -11.44 -6.03
N THR A 384 23.80 -12.52 -6.67
CA THR A 384 23.98 -12.70 -8.11
C THR A 384 23.01 -11.90 -8.97
N SER A 385 21.99 -11.28 -8.38
CA SER A 385 20.92 -10.57 -9.12
C SER A 385 20.36 -11.40 -10.28
N SER A 386 20.34 -12.74 -10.12
CA SER A 386 19.96 -13.65 -11.19
C SER A 386 18.52 -13.38 -11.59
N ARG A 387 18.28 -13.25 -12.90
CA ARG A 387 16.93 -12.99 -13.40
C ARG A 387 16.01 -14.13 -13.00
N SER A 388 15.06 -13.82 -12.13
CA SER A 388 13.97 -14.74 -11.85
C SER A 388 13.12 -14.88 -13.10
N SER A 389 13.18 -16.05 -13.75
CA SER A 389 12.19 -16.41 -14.76
C SER A 389 10.83 -16.62 -14.08
N GLY A 390 9.74 -16.59 -14.86
CA GLY A 390 8.39 -16.93 -14.36
C GLY A 390 8.31 -18.31 -13.68
N GLY A 391 9.30 -19.18 -13.92
CA GLY A 391 9.41 -20.50 -13.30
C GLY A 391 9.72 -20.53 -11.80
N ILE A 392 10.25 -19.45 -11.20
CA ILE A 392 10.45 -19.39 -9.73
C ILE A 392 9.14 -19.07 -9.02
N SER A 393 8.42 -18.04 -9.47
CA SER A 393 7.10 -17.71 -8.91
C SER A 393 6.13 -18.88 -9.07
N ALA A 394 6.12 -19.55 -10.24
CA ALA A 394 5.29 -20.73 -10.46
C ALA A 394 5.66 -21.90 -9.53
N MET A 395 6.94 -22.10 -9.23
CA MET A 395 7.40 -23.12 -8.28
C MET A 395 6.88 -22.83 -6.86
N TYR A 396 6.99 -21.59 -6.39
CA TYR A 396 6.49 -21.22 -5.06
C TYR A 396 4.97 -21.32 -4.95
N SER A 397 4.21 -20.82 -5.94
CA SER A 397 2.75 -20.99 -5.95
C SER A 397 2.34 -22.46 -6.04
N SER A 398 3.09 -23.29 -6.79
CA SER A 398 2.82 -24.73 -6.85
C SER A 398 3.02 -25.39 -5.48
N PHE A 399 4.16 -25.16 -4.84
CA PHE A 399 4.43 -25.65 -3.48
C PHE A 399 3.38 -25.16 -2.47
N ALA A 400 3.03 -23.88 -2.51
CA ALA A 400 2.07 -23.29 -1.57
C ALA A 400 0.73 -24.03 -1.58
N ARG A 401 0.21 -24.34 -2.78
CA ARG A 401 -1.04 -25.08 -2.99
C ARG A 401 -0.94 -26.51 -2.49
N LYS A 402 0.12 -27.22 -2.87
CA LYS A 402 0.32 -28.60 -2.42
C LYS A 402 0.44 -28.70 -0.90
N LEU A 403 1.16 -27.78 -0.26
CA LEU A 403 1.25 -27.71 1.20
C LEU A 403 -0.11 -27.41 1.85
N PHE A 404 -0.92 -26.57 1.21
CA PHE A 404 -2.27 -26.28 1.68
C PHE A 404 -3.17 -27.54 1.59
N GLU A 405 -3.09 -28.27 0.48
CA GLU A 405 -3.83 -29.51 0.20
C GLU A 405 -3.37 -30.71 1.04
N ALA A 406 -2.12 -30.71 1.51
CA ALA A 406 -1.57 -31.79 2.35
C ALA A 406 -2.46 -32.06 3.58
N THR A 407 -2.83 -33.32 3.77
CA THR A 407 -3.80 -33.76 4.77
C THR A 407 -3.19 -34.01 6.14
N ASP A 408 -1.89 -34.32 6.18
CA ASP A 408 -1.15 -34.60 7.41
C ASP A 408 0.28 -34.02 7.41
N SER A 409 0.98 -34.21 8.53
CA SER A 409 2.35 -33.72 8.72
C SER A 409 3.39 -34.42 7.83
N GLN A 410 3.13 -35.64 7.38
CA GLN A 410 4.03 -36.41 6.52
C GLN A 410 3.99 -35.87 5.09
N GLU A 411 2.78 -35.74 4.52
CA GLU A 411 2.59 -35.12 3.19
C GLU A 411 3.13 -33.69 3.15
N ALA A 412 2.86 -32.90 4.20
CA ALA A 412 3.43 -31.55 4.32
C ALA A 412 4.97 -31.58 4.38
N GLY A 413 5.54 -32.57 5.07
CA GLY A 413 6.98 -32.78 5.15
C GLY A 413 7.61 -33.11 3.78
N ASP A 414 6.94 -33.94 2.98
CA ASP A 414 7.40 -34.35 1.65
C ASP A 414 7.38 -33.19 0.67
N GLU A 415 6.32 -32.37 0.68
CA GLU A 415 6.22 -31.16 -0.15
C GLU A 415 7.30 -30.13 0.22
N ILE A 416 7.61 -29.98 1.51
CA ILE A 416 8.70 -29.13 1.97
C ILE A 416 10.06 -29.65 1.48
N ASN A 417 10.29 -30.96 1.56
CA ASN A 417 11.53 -31.57 1.09
C ASN A 417 11.70 -31.40 -0.43
N GLU A 418 10.61 -31.51 -1.21
CA GLU A 418 10.60 -31.26 -2.65
C GLU A 418 10.99 -29.81 -2.96
N LEU A 419 10.40 -28.83 -2.25
CA LEU A 419 10.75 -27.41 -2.41
C LEU A 419 12.24 -27.17 -2.13
N VAL A 420 12.72 -27.61 -0.97
CA VAL A 420 14.12 -27.41 -0.56
C VAL A 420 15.08 -28.03 -1.58
N SER A 421 14.75 -29.20 -2.12
CA SER A 421 15.54 -29.85 -3.18
C SER A 421 15.57 -29.03 -4.48
N LYS A 422 14.44 -28.45 -4.89
CA LYS A 422 14.37 -27.56 -6.06
C LYS A 422 15.16 -26.27 -5.86
N LEU A 423 15.12 -25.69 -4.66
CA LEU A 423 15.92 -24.49 -4.33
C LEU A 423 17.42 -24.80 -4.37
N ARG A 424 17.84 -25.95 -3.82
CA ARG A 424 19.21 -26.45 -3.89
C ARG A 424 19.70 -26.60 -5.32
N TYR A 425 18.89 -27.20 -6.19
CA TYR A 425 19.24 -27.42 -7.59
C TYR A 425 19.35 -26.12 -8.40
N ARG A 426 18.54 -25.10 -8.07
CA ARG A 426 18.52 -23.80 -8.76
C ARG A 426 19.52 -22.79 -8.20
N ARG A 427 20.32 -23.18 -7.21
CA ARG A 427 21.35 -22.32 -6.62
C ARG A 427 22.37 -21.91 -7.70
N PRO A 428 22.82 -20.64 -7.74
CA PRO A 428 23.92 -20.23 -8.62
C PRO A 428 25.18 -21.05 -8.39
N SER A 429 26.02 -21.21 -9.42
CA SER A 429 27.31 -21.87 -9.26
C SER A 429 28.26 -21.07 -8.37
N TYR A 430 29.32 -21.72 -7.88
CA TYR A 430 30.33 -21.07 -7.05
C TYR A 430 30.99 -19.90 -7.80
N ASP A 431 31.39 -20.13 -9.05
CA ASP A 431 32.09 -19.13 -9.86
C ASP A 431 31.21 -17.90 -10.13
N GLU A 432 29.94 -18.11 -10.49
CA GLU A 432 28.98 -17.00 -10.67
C GLU A 432 28.78 -16.21 -9.38
N PHE A 433 28.67 -16.92 -8.25
CA PHE A 433 28.51 -16.29 -6.94
C PHE A 433 29.72 -15.46 -6.56
N VAL A 434 30.94 -16.01 -6.67
CA VAL A 434 32.17 -15.31 -6.27
C VAL A 434 32.36 -14.04 -7.09
N VAL A 435 32.13 -14.10 -8.41
CA VAL A 435 32.21 -12.92 -9.29
C VAL A 435 31.25 -11.83 -8.81
N ALA A 436 29.97 -12.16 -8.61
CA ALA A 436 28.99 -11.17 -8.16
C ALA A 436 29.22 -10.69 -6.71
N PHE A 437 29.77 -11.54 -5.84
CA PHE A 437 30.05 -11.21 -4.46
C PHE A 437 31.18 -10.18 -4.34
N ARG A 438 32.19 -10.25 -5.21
CA ARG A 438 33.29 -9.27 -5.28
C ARG A 438 32.82 -7.87 -5.64
N ASP A 439 31.72 -7.76 -6.38
CA ASP A 439 31.11 -6.47 -6.77
C ASP A 439 30.28 -5.83 -5.65
N ILE A 440 30.08 -6.52 -4.52
CA ILE A 440 29.39 -5.95 -3.36
C ILE A 440 30.29 -4.92 -2.71
N ALA A 441 29.83 -3.67 -2.69
CA ALA A 441 30.58 -2.56 -2.14
C ALA A 441 29.72 -1.60 -1.33
N TYR A 442 30.34 -0.95 -0.35
CA TYR A 442 29.73 0.13 0.41
C TYR A 442 30.70 1.30 0.59
N THR A 443 30.29 2.48 0.13
CA THR A 443 31.00 3.75 0.31
C THR A 443 30.00 4.86 0.63
N ASN A 444 30.50 6.05 1.01
CA ASN A 444 29.65 7.23 1.19
C ASN A 444 28.91 7.65 -0.09
N THR A 445 29.52 7.40 -1.26
CA THR A 445 28.96 7.70 -2.58
C THR A 445 28.07 6.56 -3.12
N ASN A 446 28.28 5.32 -2.67
CA ASN A 446 27.49 4.14 -3.04
C ASN A 446 26.95 3.43 -1.79
N SER A 447 25.79 3.91 -1.32
CA SER A 447 25.13 3.41 -0.11
C SER A 447 23.99 2.41 -0.36
N LYS A 448 23.67 2.11 -1.63
CA LYS A 448 22.52 1.26 -2.01
C LYS A 448 22.60 -0.14 -1.40
N GLN A 449 23.81 -0.70 -1.28
CA GLN A 449 24.05 -2.04 -0.76
C GLN A 449 24.36 -2.08 0.74
N LYS A 450 24.26 -0.94 1.46
CA LYS A 450 24.59 -0.85 2.89
C LYS A 450 23.92 -1.95 3.72
N ASN A 451 22.62 -2.18 3.51
CA ASN A 451 21.87 -3.17 4.28
C ASN A 451 22.29 -4.62 3.95
N LEU A 452 22.62 -4.90 2.68
CA LEU A 452 23.16 -6.20 2.29
C LEU A 452 24.53 -6.45 2.91
N VAL A 453 25.42 -5.45 2.88
CA VAL A 453 26.73 -5.51 3.54
C VAL A 453 26.59 -5.77 5.04
N ARG A 454 25.70 -5.03 5.72
CA ARG A 454 25.40 -5.28 7.15
C ARG A 454 24.92 -6.70 7.37
N TYR A 455 24.02 -7.20 6.54
CA TYR A 455 23.51 -8.57 6.64
C TYR A 455 24.64 -9.61 6.50
N ILE A 456 25.53 -9.43 5.53
CA ILE A 456 26.68 -10.32 5.30
C ILE A 456 27.62 -10.31 6.51
N LEU A 457 28.07 -9.12 6.93
CA LEU A 457 28.98 -8.98 8.07
C LEU A 457 28.38 -9.59 9.33
N ARG A 458 27.09 -9.36 9.60
CA ARG A 458 26.37 -9.96 10.73
C ARG A 458 26.45 -11.48 10.71
N ARG A 459 26.13 -12.09 9.58
CA ARG A 459 26.10 -13.56 9.46
C ARG A 459 27.49 -14.18 9.52
N VAL A 460 28.51 -13.49 9.00
CA VAL A 460 29.91 -13.89 9.15
C VAL A 460 30.34 -13.80 10.61
N SER A 461 29.96 -12.74 11.32
CA SER A 461 30.28 -12.59 12.75
C SER A 461 29.59 -13.62 13.63
N GLU A 462 28.30 -13.88 13.38
CA GLU A 462 27.53 -14.93 14.07
C GLU A 462 28.15 -16.31 13.83
N HIS A 463 28.63 -16.60 12.61
CA HIS A 463 29.29 -17.87 12.28
C HIS A 463 30.63 -18.06 13.01
N ASN A 464 31.44 -17.01 13.07
CA ASN A 464 32.74 -17.04 13.76
C ASN A 464 32.62 -16.83 15.27
N ASN A 465 31.40 -16.62 15.78
CA ASN A 465 31.11 -16.35 17.18
C ASN A 465 31.85 -15.13 17.74
N TYR A 466 32.02 -14.09 16.91
CA TYR A 466 32.65 -12.83 17.30
C TYR A 466 31.81 -12.11 18.37
N LYS A 467 32.47 -11.69 19.43
CA LYS A 467 31.91 -10.90 20.52
C LYS A 467 32.11 -9.42 20.24
N TYR A 468 31.05 -8.67 20.50
CA TYR A 468 31.04 -7.22 20.42
C TYR A 468 30.68 -6.64 21.79
N PRO A 469 31.22 -5.46 22.14
CA PRO A 469 30.94 -4.82 23.43
C PRO A 469 29.54 -4.17 23.49
N CYS A 470 28.81 -4.13 22.38
CA CYS A 470 27.46 -3.59 22.25
C CYS A 470 26.53 -4.54 21.49
N ASP A 471 25.24 -4.23 21.50
CA ASP A 471 24.26 -5.00 20.75
C ASP A 471 24.51 -4.88 19.23
N MET A 472 24.22 -5.95 18.49
CA MET A 472 24.46 -5.99 17.03
C MET A 472 23.66 -4.93 16.25
N GLU A 473 22.58 -4.42 16.81
CA GLU A 473 21.76 -3.38 16.20
C GLU A 473 22.46 -2.01 16.23
N GLU A 474 23.32 -1.78 17.22
CA GLU A 474 24.10 -0.54 17.40
C GLU A 474 25.39 -0.52 16.55
N LEU A 475 25.79 -1.68 16.02
CA LEU A 475 26.99 -1.77 15.19
C LEU A 475 26.81 -0.99 13.89
N THR A 476 27.86 -0.30 13.48
CA THR A 476 28.05 0.45 12.23
C THR A 476 29.12 -0.23 11.37
N ILE A 477 29.25 0.21 10.11
CA ILE A 477 30.30 -0.28 9.21
C ILE A 477 31.48 0.68 9.27
N GLU A 478 32.69 0.18 9.47
CA GLU A 478 33.95 0.90 9.35
C GLU A 478 34.79 0.36 8.20
N HIS A 479 35.54 1.24 7.55
CA HIS A 479 36.52 0.90 6.53
C HIS A 479 37.92 0.76 7.14
N LEU A 480 38.55 -0.41 6.99
CA LEU A 480 39.91 -0.67 7.46
C LEU A 480 40.90 0.34 6.84
N HIS A 481 40.93 0.45 5.51
CA HIS A 481 41.50 1.60 4.81
C HIS A 481 40.48 2.75 4.74
N PRO A 482 40.80 3.97 5.21
CA PRO A 482 39.87 5.08 5.24
C PRO A 482 39.47 5.57 3.84
N GLN A 483 38.16 5.77 3.59
CA GLN A 483 37.70 6.35 2.33
C GLN A 483 38.19 7.79 2.11
N SER A 484 38.41 8.57 3.18
CA SER A 484 38.84 9.97 3.06
C SER A 484 40.27 10.15 2.55
N THR A 485 41.06 9.07 2.46
CA THR A 485 42.49 9.14 2.17
C THR A 485 42.91 7.99 1.28
N LEU A 486 42.53 8.05 0.00
CA LEU A 486 42.92 7.05 -0.99
C LEU A 486 44.37 7.28 -1.43
N VAL A 487 45.26 6.38 -1.00
CA VAL A 487 46.70 6.37 -1.34
C VAL A 487 47.10 4.94 -1.76
N ASN A 488 48.31 4.72 -2.29
CA ASN A 488 48.88 3.37 -2.49
C ASN A 488 47.93 2.38 -3.21
N ASP A 489 47.50 2.72 -4.43
CA ASP A 489 46.61 1.93 -5.30
C ASP A 489 45.16 1.74 -4.81
N TRP A 490 44.78 2.36 -3.69
CA TRP A 490 43.38 2.45 -3.28
C TRP A 490 42.60 3.38 -4.22
N THR A 491 41.40 2.94 -4.58
CA THR A 491 40.47 3.63 -5.48
C THR A 491 39.08 3.65 -4.86
N GLU A 492 38.20 4.53 -5.35
CA GLU A 492 36.78 4.53 -4.95
C GLU A 492 36.11 3.16 -5.19
N THR A 493 36.61 2.37 -6.14
CA THR A 493 36.09 1.04 -6.46
C THR A 493 36.51 0.00 -5.42
N ASN A 494 37.80 -0.06 -5.06
CA ASN A 494 38.32 -1.12 -4.18
C ASN A 494 38.15 -0.79 -2.68
N VAL A 495 38.06 0.49 -2.30
CA VAL A 495 37.86 0.89 -0.90
C VAL A 495 36.53 0.40 -0.34
N GLY A 496 35.51 0.27 -1.19
CA GLY A 496 34.18 -0.19 -0.80
C GLY A 496 34.04 -1.71 -0.64
N GLN A 497 35.03 -2.51 -1.05
CA GLN A 497 34.94 -3.98 -1.05
C GLN A 497 34.71 -4.54 0.35
N LEU A 498 33.94 -5.64 0.45
CA LEU A 498 33.63 -6.30 1.72
C LEU A 498 34.85 -6.63 2.59
N GLY A 499 35.97 -7.01 1.96
CA GLY A 499 37.22 -7.28 2.67
C GLY A 499 37.81 -6.05 3.36
N ASN A 500 37.47 -4.83 2.94
CA ASN A 500 37.86 -3.60 3.62
C ASN A 500 36.88 -3.22 4.75
N LEU A 501 35.79 -3.96 4.96
CA LEU A 501 34.72 -3.57 5.89
C LEU A 501 34.72 -4.42 7.16
N ILE A 502 34.42 -3.79 8.28
CA ILE A 502 34.24 -4.44 9.59
C ILE A 502 33.08 -3.79 10.37
N PHE A 503 32.58 -4.50 11.38
CA PHE A 503 31.59 -3.96 12.30
C PHE A 503 32.21 -3.34 13.54
N LEU A 504 31.75 -2.14 13.91
CA LEU A 504 32.16 -1.39 15.09
C LEU A 504 31.02 -0.55 15.66
N ASP A 505 31.05 -0.28 16.97
CA ASP A 505 30.14 0.70 17.55
C ASP A 505 30.47 2.12 17.04
N GLN A 506 29.48 3.02 17.10
CA GLN A 506 29.60 4.37 16.54
C GLN A 506 30.69 5.21 17.23
N LYS A 507 30.92 5.02 18.53
CA LYS A 507 31.93 5.77 19.30
C LYS A 507 33.34 5.35 18.90
N LEU A 508 33.59 4.05 18.77
CA LEU A 508 34.91 3.56 18.38
C LEU A 508 35.20 3.86 16.91
N ASN A 509 34.21 3.71 16.03
CA ASN A 509 34.32 4.08 14.61
C ASN A 509 34.85 5.52 14.44
N GLY A 510 34.26 6.49 15.14
CA GLY A 510 34.72 7.90 15.11
C GLY A 510 36.14 8.15 15.64
N SER A 511 36.73 7.21 16.39
CA SER A 511 38.08 7.32 16.96
C SER A 511 39.19 6.77 16.05
N LEU A 512 38.83 5.95 15.05
CA LEU A 512 39.79 5.30 14.15
C LEU A 512 40.21 6.22 12.99
N LYS A 513 39.30 7.02 12.44
CA LYS A 513 39.57 8.03 11.40
C LYS A 513 40.56 7.53 10.32
N THR A 514 41.62 8.29 10.05
CA THR A 514 42.65 8.02 9.04
C THR A 514 43.85 7.25 9.56
N LYS A 515 43.73 6.56 10.71
CA LYS A 515 44.83 5.82 11.31
C LYS A 515 45.23 4.62 10.46
N GLU A 516 46.49 4.24 10.57
CA GLU A 516 47.03 3.05 9.91
C GLU A 516 46.43 1.76 10.51
N ILE A 517 46.42 0.69 9.72
CA ILE A 517 45.79 -0.58 10.10
C ILE A 517 46.31 -1.14 11.43
N SER A 518 47.62 -1.07 11.66
CA SER A 518 48.25 -1.58 12.88
C SER A 518 47.79 -0.83 14.14
N GLU A 519 47.61 0.50 14.02
CA GLU A 519 47.04 1.31 15.10
C GLU A 519 45.56 0.99 15.29
N LYS A 520 44.80 0.86 14.19
CA LYS A 520 43.37 0.49 14.26
C LYS A 520 43.19 -0.83 15.00
N LEU A 521 43.91 -1.88 14.60
CA LEU A 521 43.83 -3.20 15.22
C LEU A 521 44.20 -3.17 16.72
N SER A 522 45.25 -2.43 17.10
CA SER A 522 45.61 -2.27 18.52
C SER A 522 44.51 -1.59 19.35
N ILE A 523 43.81 -0.61 18.77
CA ILE A 523 42.67 0.06 19.43
C ILE A 523 41.50 -0.90 19.58
N LEU A 524 41.19 -1.68 18.55
CA LEU A 524 40.11 -2.66 18.56
C LEU A 524 40.34 -3.75 19.62
N GLU A 525 41.56 -4.31 19.68
CA GLU A 525 41.93 -5.31 20.71
C GLU A 525 41.79 -4.73 22.12
N LYS A 526 42.27 -3.51 22.36
CA LYS A 526 42.12 -2.83 23.66
C LYS A 526 40.68 -2.55 24.03
N ALA A 527 39.82 -2.34 23.04
CA ALA A 527 38.39 -2.14 23.21
C ALA A 527 37.59 -3.45 23.37
N GLY A 528 38.26 -4.62 23.31
CA GLY A 528 37.65 -5.93 23.49
C GLY A 528 36.92 -6.47 22.27
N TYR A 529 37.28 -6.01 21.07
CA TYR A 529 36.76 -6.56 19.81
C TYR A 529 37.53 -7.81 19.40
N ASP A 530 36.79 -8.83 18.95
CA ASP A 530 37.41 -9.98 18.28
C ASP A 530 37.93 -9.57 16.90
N ILE A 531 39.22 -9.78 16.68
CA ILE A 531 39.88 -9.50 15.41
C ILE A 531 39.81 -10.75 14.52
N PRO A 532 39.25 -10.65 13.30
CA PRO A 532 39.29 -11.73 12.33
C PRO A 532 40.72 -12.25 12.15
N THR A 533 40.86 -13.57 12.11
CA THR A 533 42.18 -14.23 12.04
C THR A 533 43.03 -13.76 10.86
N GLU A 534 42.41 -13.37 9.76
CA GLU A 534 43.09 -12.85 8.57
C GLU A 534 43.70 -11.45 8.76
N LEU A 535 43.28 -10.72 9.81
CA LEU A 535 43.79 -9.40 10.15
C LEU A 535 44.85 -9.45 11.26
N GLN A 536 45.04 -10.58 11.93
CA GLN A 536 46.00 -10.70 13.02
C GLN A 536 47.44 -10.59 12.50
N GLY A 537 48.23 -9.69 13.09
CA GLY A 537 49.64 -9.47 12.70
C GLY A 537 49.84 -8.71 11.38
N VAL A 538 48.77 -8.20 10.77
CA VAL A 538 48.87 -7.37 9.56
C VAL A 538 49.44 -6.00 9.89
N THR A 539 50.57 -5.66 9.25
CA THR A 539 51.24 -4.36 9.43
C THR A 539 50.89 -3.34 8.36
N GLU A 540 50.55 -3.79 7.15
CA GLU A 540 50.15 -2.96 6.01
C GLU A 540 48.86 -3.49 5.40
N TRP A 541 47.94 -2.59 5.02
CA TRP A 541 46.66 -2.95 4.41
C TRP A 541 46.58 -2.47 2.97
N THR A 542 46.61 -3.42 2.05
CA THR A 542 46.67 -3.16 0.60
C THR A 542 45.38 -3.60 -0.09
N PRO A 543 45.07 -3.07 -1.29
CA PRO A 543 43.93 -3.52 -2.06
C PRO A 543 43.94 -5.04 -2.32
N THR A 544 45.12 -5.65 -2.53
CA THR A 544 45.29 -7.09 -2.73
C THR A 544 44.87 -7.91 -1.51
N LEU A 545 45.22 -7.46 -0.29
CA LEU A 545 44.81 -8.12 0.96
C LEU A 545 43.31 -7.97 1.19
N SER A 546 42.73 -6.80 0.88
CA SER A 546 41.28 -6.59 0.92
C SER A 546 40.55 -7.50 -0.05
N GLN A 547 41.04 -7.65 -1.29
CA GLN A 547 40.48 -8.57 -2.26
C GLN A 547 40.56 -10.02 -1.77
N SER A 548 41.72 -10.45 -1.24
CA SER A 548 41.89 -11.80 -0.70
C SER A 548 40.94 -12.08 0.47
N ARG A 549 40.76 -11.10 1.38
CA ARG A 549 39.76 -11.22 2.46
C ARG A 549 38.33 -11.29 1.91
N THR A 550 38.01 -10.51 0.87
CA THR A 550 36.71 -10.59 0.18
C THR A 550 36.46 -11.98 -0.37
N ASP A 551 37.48 -12.59 -0.99
CA ASP A 551 37.41 -13.93 -1.56
C ASP A 551 37.20 -15.00 -0.49
N ASN A 552 37.92 -14.92 0.63
CA ASN A 552 37.74 -15.82 1.78
C ASN A 552 36.33 -15.70 2.37
N ILE A 553 35.80 -14.48 2.50
CA ILE A 553 34.43 -14.26 2.96
C ILE A 553 33.44 -14.87 1.95
N ALA A 554 33.66 -14.69 0.65
CA ALA A 554 32.83 -15.31 -0.40
C ALA A 554 32.83 -16.84 -0.27
N GLU A 555 34.00 -17.45 -0.11
CA GLU A 555 34.15 -18.89 0.01
C GLU A 555 33.37 -19.45 1.21
N ILE A 556 33.57 -18.88 2.40
CA ILE A 556 32.88 -19.30 3.63
C ILE A 556 31.38 -19.03 3.52
N SER A 557 30.99 -17.92 2.89
CA SER A 557 29.59 -17.57 2.65
C SER A 557 28.89 -18.67 1.83
N TYR A 558 29.52 -19.09 0.74
CA TYR A 558 28.94 -20.09 -0.15
C TYR A 558 29.00 -21.50 0.43
N ASN A 559 30.14 -21.92 0.98
CA ASN A 559 30.39 -23.30 1.38
C ASN A 559 29.89 -23.64 2.79
N THR A 560 29.68 -22.64 3.64
CA THR A 560 29.38 -22.86 5.06
C THR A 560 28.15 -22.09 5.52
N ILE A 561 28.17 -20.75 5.50
CA ILE A 561 27.15 -19.93 6.18
C ILE A 561 25.76 -20.04 5.50
N TRP A 562 25.72 -19.93 4.18
CA TRP A 562 24.50 -20.07 3.38
C TRP A 562 24.45 -21.41 2.64
N ARG A 563 25.13 -22.43 3.18
CA ARG A 563 24.98 -23.80 2.70
C ARG A 563 23.60 -24.33 3.04
N PHE A 564 23.01 -24.98 2.04
CA PHE A 564 21.68 -25.56 2.09
C PHE A 564 21.57 -26.81 2.96
#